data_AF-A0A1H4HRQ5-F1
#
_entry.id   AF-A0A1H4HRQ5-F1
#
_cell.length_a   1.000
_cell.length_b   1.000
_cell.length_c   1.000
_cell.angle_alpha   90.00
_cell.angle_beta   90.00
_cell.angle_gamma   90.00
#
_symmetry.space_group_name_H-M   'P 1'
#
loop_
_entity.id
_entity.type
_entity.pdbx_description
1 polymer ?
#
loop_
_entity_poly.entity_id
_entity_poly.type
_entity_poly.pdbx_seq_one_letter_code
_entity_poly.pdbx_strand_id
1 'polypeptide(L)'
;MPFLAPTFARLPPLDLLLADQREPRQKIARHLGVSLRTLQRYQARGNAPRAVYLTLWFESRWGRAALDAQTFNEAQHARTWVASLERECERLRGVIQALEEAQEAPAANSAVFHTSMPLE
;
A
#
# COMPACT_ATOMS: atom_id res chain seq x y z
N MET A 1 -3.94 7.86 6.79
CA MET A 1 -3.60 6.44 7.01
C MET A 1 -4.83 5.74 7.59
N PRO A 2 -5.39 4.73 6.91
CA PRO A 2 -6.50 3.94 7.46
C PRO A 2 -6.03 3.12 8.67
N PHE A 3 -6.93 2.86 9.61
CA PHE A 3 -6.64 2.00 10.75
C PHE A 3 -6.51 0.55 10.28
N LEU A 4 -5.30 -0.01 10.38
CA LEU A 4 -4.96 -1.31 9.79
C LEU A 4 -5.39 -2.52 10.63
N ALA A 5 -5.93 -2.31 11.83
CA ALA A 5 -6.24 -3.44 12.69
C ALA A 5 -7.43 -4.22 12.11
N PRO A 6 -7.36 -5.57 12.08
CA PRO A 6 -8.42 -6.39 11.53
C PRO A 6 -9.74 -6.21 12.30
N THR A 7 -10.83 -6.43 11.56
CA THR A 7 -12.15 -6.59 12.17
C THR A 7 -12.21 -7.89 12.97
N PHE A 8 -13.10 -7.95 13.96
CA PHE A 8 -13.20 -9.12 14.84
C PHE A 8 -13.50 -10.42 14.07
N ALA A 9 -14.25 -10.33 12.96
CA ALA A 9 -14.57 -11.46 12.10
C ALA A 9 -13.34 -12.06 11.38
N ARG A 10 -12.21 -11.34 11.30
CA ARG A 10 -10.97 -11.80 10.66
C ARG A 10 -9.91 -12.23 11.68
N LEU A 11 -10.23 -12.20 12.97
CA LEU A 11 -9.31 -12.63 14.02
C LEU A 11 -9.48 -14.13 14.28
N PRO A 12 -8.37 -14.89 14.38
CA PRO A 12 -8.43 -16.26 14.85
C PRO A 12 -8.96 -16.33 16.30
N PRO A 13 -9.58 -17.46 16.69
CA PRO A 13 -9.87 -17.81 18.07
C PRO A 13 -8.69 -17.56 19.03
N LEU A 14 -9.00 -17.21 20.28
CA LEU A 14 -8.00 -16.80 21.28
C LEU A 14 -7.01 -17.92 21.60
N ASP A 15 -7.49 -19.15 21.64
CA ASP A 15 -6.69 -20.36 21.84
C ASP A 15 -5.65 -20.54 20.72
N LEU A 16 -6.02 -20.35 19.45
CA LEU A 16 -5.09 -20.39 18.33
C LEU A 16 -4.05 -19.27 18.40
N LEU A 17 -4.49 -18.04 18.70
CA LEU A 17 -3.57 -16.91 18.88
C LEU A 17 -2.58 -17.15 20.01
N LEU A 18 -3.04 -17.72 21.12
CA LEU A 18 -2.20 -18.07 22.26
C LEU A 18 -1.29 -19.26 21.96
N ALA A 19 -1.73 -20.25 21.18
CA ALA A 19 -0.92 -21.40 20.78
C ALA A 19 0.20 -21.03 19.81
N ASP A 20 0.02 -19.97 19.01
CA ASP A 20 1.06 -19.45 18.11
C ASP A 20 2.21 -18.76 18.86
N GLN A 21 1.99 -18.35 20.12
CA GLN A 21 3.01 -17.69 20.92
C GLN A 21 4.02 -18.69 21.48
N ARG A 22 5.31 -18.40 21.31
CA ARG A 22 6.41 -19.23 21.81
C ARG A 22 6.80 -18.94 23.27
N GLU A 23 6.45 -17.76 23.75
CA GLU A 23 6.82 -17.29 25.09
C GLU A 23 5.94 -17.90 26.19
N PRO A 24 6.45 -18.05 27.42
CA PRO A 24 5.65 -18.56 28.52
C PRO A 24 4.51 -17.58 28.86
N ARG A 25 3.37 -18.13 29.33
CA ARG A 25 2.16 -17.34 29.64
C ARG A 25 2.41 -16.17 30.59
N GLN A 26 3.33 -16.32 31.54
CA GLN A 26 3.69 -15.24 32.46
C GLN A 26 4.33 -14.04 31.74
N LYS A 27 5.21 -14.29 30.76
CA LYS A 27 5.83 -13.23 29.98
C LYS A 27 4.84 -12.58 29.02
N ILE A 28 3.98 -13.37 28.39
CA ILE A 28 2.87 -12.86 27.56
C ILE A 28 1.97 -11.94 28.40
N ALA A 29 1.55 -12.38 29.60
CA ALA A 29 0.72 -11.57 30.49
C ALA A 29 1.38 -10.23 30.84
N ARG A 30 2.69 -10.24 31.11
CA ARG A 30 3.49 -9.03 31.35
C ARG A 30 3.49 -8.09 30.14
N HIS A 31 3.70 -8.60 28.92
CA HIS A 31 3.64 -7.78 27.70
C HIS A 31 2.24 -7.22 27.43
N LEU A 32 1.20 -7.98 27.76
CA LEU A 32 -0.19 -7.54 27.66
C LEU A 32 -0.62 -6.57 28.77
N GLY A 33 0.22 -6.32 29.78
CA GLY A 33 -0.12 -5.47 30.92
C GLY A 33 -1.20 -6.04 31.83
N VAL A 34 -1.36 -7.37 31.86
CA VAL A 34 -2.35 -8.07 32.71
C VAL A 34 -1.69 -9.07 33.65
N SER A 35 -2.38 -9.45 34.72
CA SER A 35 -1.92 -10.53 35.58
C SER A 35 -2.05 -11.89 34.88
N LEU A 36 -1.20 -12.86 35.28
CA LEU A 36 -1.28 -14.23 34.76
C LEU A 36 -2.67 -14.85 35.01
N ARG A 37 -3.25 -14.59 36.20
CA ARG A 37 -4.62 -15.04 36.54
C ARG A 37 -5.67 -14.47 35.58
N THR A 38 -5.52 -13.20 35.18
CA THR A 38 -6.41 -12.58 34.20
C THR A 38 -6.28 -13.23 32.82
N LEU A 39 -5.06 -13.50 32.38
CA LEU A 39 -4.82 -14.21 31.11
C LEU A 39 -5.41 -15.63 31.13
N GLN A 40 -5.22 -16.38 32.21
CA GLN A 40 -5.81 -17.71 32.40
C GLN A 40 -7.34 -17.65 32.40
N ARG A 41 -7.95 -16.63 33.02
CA ARG A 41 -9.40 -16.41 32.97
C ARG A 41 -9.89 -16.15 31.55
N TYR A 42 -9.15 -15.39 30.74
CA TYR A 42 -9.51 -15.19 29.33
C TYR A 42 -9.43 -16.49 28.54
N GLN A 43 -8.36 -17.26 28.74
CA GLN A 43 -8.20 -18.57 28.10
C GLN A 43 -9.34 -19.52 28.48
N ALA A 44 -9.70 -19.61 29.76
CA ALA A 44 -10.79 -20.46 30.23
C ALA A 44 -12.16 -20.06 29.68
N ARG A 45 -12.39 -18.76 29.45
CA ARG A 45 -13.62 -18.24 28.84
C ARG A 45 -13.62 -18.30 27.32
N GLY A 46 -12.48 -18.59 26.69
CA GLY A 46 -12.30 -18.50 25.24
C GLY A 46 -12.42 -17.08 24.68
N ASN A 47 -12.38 -16.05 25.53
CA ASN A 47 -12.61 -14.67 25.12
C ASN A 47 -11.78 -13.68 25.96
N ALA A 48 -11.33 -12.61 25.31
CA ALA A 48 -10.52 -11.55 25.87
C ALA A 48 -10.97 -10.17 25.33
N PRO A 49 -10.60 -9.06 25.98
CA PRO A 49 -10.79 -7.72 25.41
C PRO A 49 -10.14 -7.61 24.02
N ARG A 50 -10.72 -6.80 23.13
CA ARG A 50 -10.23 -6.61 21.75
C ARG A 50 -8.75 -6.27 21.67
N ALA A 51 -8.26 -5.44 22.59
CA ALA A 51 -6.84 -5.07 22.64
C ALA A 51 -5.92 -6.30 22.77
N VAL A 52 -6.30 -7.28 23.59
CA VAL A 52 -5.53 -8.52 23.77
C VAL A 52 -5.48 -9.32 22.46
N TYR A 53 -6.61 -9.48 21.79
CA TYR A 53 -6.64 -10.15 20.49
C TYR A 53 -5.74 -9.45 19.47
N LEU A 54 -5.82 -8.12 19.37
CA LEU A 54 -5.02 -7.36 18.41
C LEU A 54 -3.53 -7.50 18.69
N THR A 55 -3.10 -7.37 19.95
CA THR A 55 -1.69 -7.53 20.32
C THR A 55 -1.17 -8.92 19.97
N LEU A 56 -1.92 -9.98 20.33
CA LEU A 56 -1.53 -11.35 20.00
C LEU A 56 -1.53 -11.59 18.49
N TRP A 57 -2.47 -11.00 17.76
CA TRP A 57 -2.56 -11.12 16.32
C TRP A 57 -1.37 -10.46 15.62
N PHE A 58 -0.96 -9.26 16.01
CA PHE A 58 0.20 -8.58 15.42
C PHE A 58 1.51 -9.38 15.61
N GLU A 59 1.65 -10.09 16.72
CA GLU A 59 2.82 -10.95 16.96
C GLU A 59 2.73 -12.32 16.27
N SER A 60 1.51 -12.76 15.93
CA SER A 60 1.27 -14.06 15.31
C SER A 60 1.73 -14.13 13.85
N ARG A 61 1.85 -15.35 13.33
CA ARG A 61 2.12 -15.60 11.90
C ARG A 61 1.10 -14.94 10.97
N TRP A 62 -0.17 -14.85 11.37
CA TRP A 62 -1.21 -14.20 10.55
C TRP A 62 -1.02 -12.69 10.46
N GLY A 63 -0.69 -12.03 11.57
CA GLY A 63 -0.43 -10.60 11.58
C GLY A 63 0.80 -10.23 10.78
N ARG A 64 1.88 -11.00 10.94
CA ARG A 64 3.12 -10.83 10.15
C ARG A 64 2.86 -11.01 8.66
N ALA A 65 2.20 -12.09 8.26
CA ALA A 65 1.89 -12.34 6.85
C ALA A 65 0.98 -11.25 6.24
N ALA A 66 0.01 -10.73 7.00
CA ALA A 66 -0.85 -9.65 6.53
C ALA A 66 -0.07 -8.35 6.31
N LEU A 67 0.85 -8.01 7.22
CA LEU A 67 1.71 -6.84 7.09
C LEU A 67 2.66 -6.99 5.91
N ASP A 68 3.31 -8.14 5.77
CA ASP A 68 4.23 -8.43 4.67
C ASP A 68 3.51 -8.34 3.30
N ALA A 69 2.31 -8.92 3.20
CA ALA A 69 1.49 -8.83 2.00
C ALA A 69 1.10 -7.39 1.65
N GLN A 70 0.75 -6.59 2.66
CA GLN A 70 0.43 -5.17 2.46
C GLN A 70 1.65 -4.41 1.94
N THR A 71 2.81 -4.52 2.61
CA THR A 71 4.04 -3.85 2.18
C THR A 71 4.48 -4.29 0.77
N PHE A 72 4.34 -5.57 0.45
CA PHE A 72 4.63 -6.08 -0.89
C PHE A 72 3.70 -5.45 -1.93
N ASN A 73 2.40 -5.41 -1.68
CA ASN A 73 1.41 -4.84 -2.60
C ASN A 73 1.64 -3.33 -2.81
N GLU A 74 1.94 -2.59 -1.75
CA GLU A 74 2.26 -1.17 -1.83
C GLU A 74 3.50 -0.92 -2.70
N ALA A 75 4.55 -1.73 -2.54
CA ALA A 75 5.76 -1.64 -3.35
C ALA A 75 5.50 -1.97 -4.83
N GLN A 76 4.70 -3.00 -5.12
CA GLN A 76 4.32 -3.36 -6.49
C GLN A 76 3.49 -2.26 -7.15
N HIS A 77 2.53 -1.70 -6.41
CA HIS A 77 1.71 -0.60 -6.90
C HIS A 77 2.58 0.63 -7.22
N ALA A 78 3.50 1.01 -6.34
CA ALA A 78 4.42 2.11 -6.57
C ALA A 78 5.29 1.89 -7.83
N ARG A 79 5.86 0.70 -8.00
CA ARG A 79 6.65 0.35 -9.20
C ARG A 79 5.84 0.44 -10.48
N THR A 80 4.62 -0.11 -10.46
CA THR A 80 3.72 -0.11 -11.62
C THR A 80 3.30 1.32 -11.98
N TRP A 81 3.03 2.14 -10.98
CA TRP A 81 2.70 3.55 -11.14
C TRP A 81 3.83 4.34 -11.80
N VAL A 82 5.07 4.19 -11.30
CA VAL A 82 6.25 4.83 -11.89
C VAL A 82 6.45 4.41 -13.34
N ALA A 83 6.40 3.10 -13.64
CA ALA A 83 6.55 2.60 -15.00
C ALA A 83 5.42 3.08 -15.94
N SER A 84 4.22 3.34 -15.42
CA SER A 84 3.14 3.93 -16.19
C SER A 84 3.41 5.42 -16.48
N LEU A 85 3.88 6.17 -15.49
CA LEU A 85 4.24 7.57 -15.65
C LEU A 85 5.39 7.74 -16.63
N GLU A 86 6.43 6.91 -16.57
CA GLU A 86 7.57 6.95 -17.50
C GLU A 86 7.12 6.73 -18.95
N ARG A 87 6.27 5.73 -19.18
CA ARG A 87 5.69 5.48 -20.52
C ARG A 87 4.88 6.67 -21.02
N GLU A 88 4.10 7.29 -20.15
CA GLU A 88 3.30 8.45 -20.53
C GLU A 88 4.16 9.69 -20.80
N CYS A 89 5.19 9.94 -19.99
CA CYS A 89 6.17 10.99 -20.25
C CYS A 89 6.88 10.78 -21.59
N GLU A 90 7.28 9.55 -21.89
CA GLU A 90 7.94 9.23 -23.16
C GLU A 90 7.01 9.44 -24.35
N ARG A 91 5.76 8.98 -24.24
CA ARG A 91 4.72 9.22 -25.25
C ARG A 91 4.51 10.73 -25.50
N LEU A 92 4.40 11.52 -24.43
CA LEU A 92 4.20 12.97 -24.53
C LEU A 92 5.40 13.68 -25.16
N ARG A 93 6.63 13.29 -24.80
CA ARG A 93 7.85 13.80 -25.45
C ARG A 93 7.85 13.51 -26.94
N GLY A 94 7.50 12.29 -27.34
CA GLY A 94 7.40 11.93 -28.76
C GLY A 94 6.36 12.75 -29.51
N VAL A 95 5.21 13.04 -28.90
CA VAL A 95 4.19 13.93 -29.48
C VAL A 95 4.71 15.35 -29.62
N ILE A 96 5.36 15.89 -28.59
CA ILE A 96 5.95 17.24 -28.62
C ILE A 96 6.97 17.34 -29.75
N GLN A 97 7.90 16.39 -29.83
CA GLN A 97 8.92 16.36 -30.89
C GLN A 97 8.29 16.31 -32.29
N ALA A 98 7.29 15.45 -32.50
CA ALA A 98 6.62 15.37 -33.80
C ALA A 98 5.88 16.67 -34.18
N LEU A 99 5.32 17.39 -33.20
CA LEU A 99 4.69 18.68 -33.43
C LEU A 99 5.71 19.79 -33.71
N GLU A 100 6.84 19.79 -33.01
CA GLU A 100 7.96 20.71 -33.25
C GLU A 100 8.54 20.51 -34.67
N GLU A 101 8.81 19.26 -35.06
CA GLU A 101 9.28 18.91 -36.41
C GLU A 101 8.27 19.32 -37.50
N ALA A 102 6.96 19.11 -37.27
CA ALA A 102 5.91 19.53 -38.19
C ALA A 102 5.72 21.04 -38.26
N GLN A 103 6.15 21.80 -37.25
CA GLN A 103 6.14 23.26 -37.27
C GLN A 103 7.33 23.82 -38.06
N GLU A 104 8.49 23.15 -38.00
CA GLU A 104 9.69 23.51 -38.77
C GLU A 104 9.61 23.07 -40.24
N ALA A 105 8.89 21.99 -40.54
CA ALA A 105 8.58 21.57 -41.91
C ALA A 105 7.33 22.30 -42.44
N PRO A 106 7.44 23.19 -43.45
CA PRO A 106 6.26 23.83 -44.01
C PRO A 106 5.34 22.78 -44.61
N ALA A 107 4.11 22.70 -44.09
CA ALA A 107 3.07 21.88 -44.70
C ALA A 107 2.86 22.31 -46.16
N ALA A 108 2.53 21.40 -47.09
CA ALA A 108 2.27 21.75 -48.49
C ALA A 108 1.13 22.80 -48.67
N ASN A 109 0.32 22.96 -47.63
CA ASN A 109 -0.77 23.90 -47.46
C ASN A 109 -0.48 25.00 -46.42
N SER A 110 0.76 25.12 -45.93
CA SER A 110 1.20 26.32 -45.21
C SER A 110 0.98 27.50 -46.14
N ALA A 111 0.17 28.47 -45.73
CA ALA A 111 -0.09 29.65 -46.52
C ALA A 111 1.26 30.29 -46.88
N VAL A 112 1.60 30.26 -48.17
CA VAL A 112 2.67 31.11 -48.72
C VAL A 112 2.12 32.52 -48.59
N PHE A 113 2.34 33.14 -47.43
CA PHE A 113 2.16 34.57 -47.29
C PHE A 113 3.20 35.21 -48.20
N HIS A 114 2.81 35.44 -49.45
CA HIS A 114 3.45 36.43 -50.29
C HIS A 114 3.28 37.76 -49.56
N THR A 115 4.30 38.15 -48.79
CA THR A 115 4.52 39.55 -48.45
C THR A 115 4.96 40.25 -49.73
N SER A 116 4.04 40.40 -50.67
CA SER A 116 4.16 41.36 -51.75
C SER A 116 3.42 42.62 -51.31
N MET A 117 4.13 43.50 -50.63
CA MET A 117 3.93 44.93 -50.83
C MET A 117 5.29 45.60 -50.99
N PRO A 118 5.69 45.90 -52.24
CA PRO A 118 6.58 47.01 -52.49
C PRO A 118 5.77 48.32 -52.49
N LEU A 119 6.27 49.28 -51.72
CA LEU A 119 6.26 50.74 -51.89
C LEU A 119 5.02 51.41 -52.52
N GLU A 120 4.34 52.23 -51.72
CA GLU A 120 4.26 53.69 -51.94
C GLU A 120 4.45 54.44 -50.62
#